data_AF-K6YAI4-F1
#
_entry.id   AF-K6YAI4-F1
#
_cell.length_a   1.000
_cell.length_b   1.000
_cell.length_c   1.000
_cell.angle_alpha   90.00
_cell.angle_beta   90.00
_cell.angle_gamma   90.00
#
_symmetry.space_group_name_H-M   'P 1'
#
loop_
_entity.id
_entity.type
_entity.pdbx_description
1 polymer ?
#
loop_
_entity_poly.entity_id
_entity_poly.type
_entity_poly.pdbx_seq_one_letter_code
_entity_poly.pdbx_strand_id
1 'polypeptide(L)'
;MKYLRINMWCILVSVIVLSGCVARPYAIIDGTRSKASDLDNYDITIVSIDGKMEVGTQVKNVKPGFHYINVVTTKNLRSKVYEPRMFPVDAKECMRYVVTAQHDNNLVDDWEVKLLREEPILSCTPSEKEPEVETIPSYLAPNQTAVCIDKNSLNQNLSPVDLYPSIMQCILDGKAQQAIYNYFLASAYGMYDAQRVVDTTSHQAINIIQKHSIWSLTALEQDKFQQKLTTFIDTPESMQAACTFLQSLGKPNYVPEYMVEHGVRKLTKENPDGLANDFAEDEHWISVLRNQLKCKI
;
A
#
# COMPACT_ATOMS: atom_id res chain seq x y z
N MET A 1 -33.16 83.57 7.99
CA MET A 1 -31.74 83.21 7.73
C MET A 1 -31.52 81.81 8.31
N LYS A 2 -31.26 80.80 7.45
CA LYS A 2 -30.05 79.94 7.43
C LYS A 2 -29.93 78.98 8.65
N TYR A 3 -29.86 77.64 8.58
CA TYR A 3 -29.33 76.72 7.57
C TYR A 3 -29.96 75.31 7.64
N LEU A 4 -29.91 74.67 6.47
CA LEU A 4 -30.13 73.28 6.02
C LEU A 4 -29.58 72.16 6.95
N ARG A 5 -30.39 71.11 7.17
CA ARG A 5 -29.99 69.79 7.70
C ARG A 5 -29.69 68.84 6.53
N ILE A 6 -28.51 68.21 6.53
CA ILE A 6 -28.09 67.21 5.54
C ILE A 6 -28.42 65.81 6.08
N ASN A 7 -29.14 65.03 5.27
CA ASN A 7 -29.51 63.63 5.52
C ASN A 7 -28.28 62.73 5.37
N MET A 8 -28.01 61.92 6.39
CA MET A 8 -26.99 60.87 6.38
C MET A 8 -27.67 59.53 6.13
N TRP A 9 -27.51 59.02 4.91
CA TRP A 9 -28.09 57.79 4.40
C TRP A 9 -27.25 56.60 4.86
N CYS A 10 -27.78 55.80 5.79
CA CYS A 10 -27.21 54.51 6.17
C CYS A 10 -27.38 53.50 5.02
N ILE A 11 -26.32 53.25 4.25
CA ILE A 11 -26.26 52.12 3.33
C ILE A 11 -25.67 50.94 4.10
N LEU A 12 -26.53 50.00 4.49
CA LEU A 12 -26.17 48.72 5.07
C LEU A 12 -25.89 47.73 3.91
N VAL A 13 -24.61 47.55 3.55
CA VAL A 13 -24.21 46.55 2.55
C VAL A 13 -24.05 45.20 3.25
N SER A 14 -25.06 44.34 3.13
CA SER A 14 -24.96 42.93 3.50
C SER A 14 -24.10 42.17 2.49
N VAL A 15 -22.86 41.82 2.87
CA VAL A 15 -22.00 40.92 2.11
C VAL A 15 -22.46 39.48 2.37
N ILE A 16 -23.15 38.89 1.40
CA ILE A 16 -23.48 37.46 1.39
C ILE A 16 -22.21 36.71 0.98
N VAL A 17 -21.52 36.11 1.95
CA VAL A 17 -20.41 35.17 1.67
C VAL A 17 -21.03 33.87 1.16
N LEU A 18 -21.05 33.68 -0.15
CA LEU A 18 -21.35 32.39 -0.76
C LEU A 18 -20.21 31.44 -0.43
N SER A 19 -20.34 30.67 0.65
CA SER A 19 -19.49 29.51 0.90
C SER A 19 -19.82 28.44 -0.14
N GLY A 20 -19.19 28.52 -1.31
CA GLY A 20 -19.23 27.45 -2.30
C GLY A 20 -18.66 26.19 -1.68
N CYS A 21 -19.40 25.09 -1.73
CA CYS A 21 -18.88 23.77 -1.38
C CYS A 21 -17.73 23.45 -2.34
N VAL A 22 -16.49 23.69 -1.93
CA VAL A 22 -15.31 23.24 -2.68
C VAL A 22 -15.32 21.72 -2.63
N ALA A 23 -15.65 21.09 -3.76
CA ALA A 23 -15.55 19.65 -3.90
C ALA A 23 -14.09 19.26 -3.63
N ARG A 24 -13.87 18.35 -2.67
CA ARG A 24 -12.52 17.89 -2.35
C ARG A 24 -11.92 17.23 -3.61
N PRO A 25 -10.64 17.50 -3.93
CA PRO A 25 -10.00 16.90 -5.08
C PRO A 25 -10.00 15.37 -4.95
N TYR A 26 -10.12 14.69 -6.07
CA TYR A 26 -10.25 13.24 -6.17
C TYR A 26 -9.46 12.74 -7.37
N ALA A 27 -9.22 11.45 -7.43
CA ALA A 27 -8.71 10.76 -8.59
C ALA A 27 -9.78 9.82 -9.17
N ILE A 28 -9.65 9.44 -10.44
CA ILE A 28 -10.53 8.48 -11.10
C ILE A 28 -9.73 7.25 -11.49
N ILE A 29 -10.25 6.07 -11.16
CA ILE A 29 -9.82 4.80 -11.75
C ILE A 29 -10.81 4.49 -12.86
N ASP A 30 -10.32 4.37 -14.09
CA ASP A 30 -11.14 4.19 -15.29
C ASP A 30 -10.75 2.90 -16.01
N GLY A 31 -11.61 1.90 -15.87
CA GLY A 31 -11.48 0.56 -16.45
C GLY A 31 -12.18 0.36 -17.79
N THR A 32 -12.73 1.42 -18.41
CA THR A 32 -13.64 1.33 -19.58
C THR A 32 -12.98 1.66 -20.92
N ARG A 33 -11.68 1.92 -20.92
CA ARG A 33 -10.98 2.51 -22.07
C ARG A 33 -9.88 1.61 -22.59
N SER A 34 -10.21 0.32 -22.78
CA SER A 34 -9.36 -0.57 -23.54
C SER A 34 -9.06 0.00 -24.94
N LYS A 35 -7.89 -0.32 -25.48
CA LYS A 35 -7.55 0.09 -26.84
C LYS A 35 -8.30 -0.81 -27.82
N ALA A 36 -9.34 -0.29 -28.47
CA ALA A 36 -10.09 -1.04 -29.48
C ALA A 36 -9.23 -1.60 -30.63
N SER A 37 -8.04 -1.04 -30.87
CA SER A 37 -7.07 -1.53 -31.85
C SER A 37 -6.20 -2.69 -31.36
N ASP A 38 -6.19 -2.97 -30.06
CA ASP A 38 -5.39 -4.00 -29.39
C ASP A 38 -6.32 -5.15 -29.00
N LEU A 39 -6.27 -6.24 -29.78
CA LEU A 39 -7.21 -7.36 -29.66
C LEU A 39 -7.10 -8.12 -28.33
N ASP A 40 -5.99 -7.96 -27.62
CA ASP A 40 -5.70 -8.65 -26.37
C ASP A 40 -5.80 -7.72 -25.16
N ASN A 41 -6.28 -6.49 -25.37
CA ASN A 41 -6.51 -5.49 -24.33
C ASN A 41 -8.01 -5.38 -24.02
N TYR A 42 -8.36 -5.64 -22.77
CA TYR A 42 -9.75 -5.68 -22.31
C TYR A 42 -9.98 -4.68 -21.19
N ASP A 43 -11.24 -4.28 -21.06
CA ASP A 43 -11.71 -3.48 -19.92
C ASP A 43 -11.59 -4.30 -18.63
N ILE A 44 -11.55 -3.60 -17.50
CA ILE A 44 -11.58 -4.21 -16.17
C ILE A 44 -12.84 -3.80 -15.39
N THR A 45 -13.22 -4.63 -14.44
CA THR A 45 -14.20 -4.33 -13.40
C THR A 45 -13.49 -4.19 -12.06
N ILE A 46 -13.78 -3.13 -11.32
CA ILE A 46 -13.26 -2.90 -9.97
C ILE A 46 -14.07 -3.76 -8.99
N VAL A 47 -13.38 -4.64 -8.26
CA VAL A 47 -13.97 -5.57 -7.28
C VAL A 47 -13.87 -5.03 -5.86
N SER A 48 -12.73 -4.43 -5.50
CA SER A 48 -12.58 -3.77 -4.20
C SER A 48 -11.49 -2.70 -4.23
N ILE A 49 -11.61 -1.74 -3.31
CA ILE A 49 -10.61 -0.70 -3.07
C ILE A 49 -10.30 -0.71 -1.57
N ASP A 50 -9.04 -0.91 -1.22
CA ASP A 50 -8.55 -0.99 0.16
C ASP A 50 -9.34 -2.01 1.00
N GLY A 51 -9.65 -3.16 0.40
CA GLY A 51 -10.42 -4.24 1.03
C GLY A 51 -11.93 -4.00 1.12
N LYS A 52 -12.43 -2.84 0.70
CA LYS A 52 -13.89 -2.57 0.64
C LYS A 52 -14.43 -3.00 -0.71
N MET A 53 -15.40 -3.91 -0.69
CA MET A 53 -16.05 -4.42 -1.90
C MET A 53 -16.75 -3.30 -2.66
N GLU A 54 -16.52 -3.25 -3.96
CA GLU A 54 -17.15 -2.34 -4.90
C GLU A 54 -18.08 -3.15 -5.82
N VAL A 55 -19.31 -2.69 -6.02
CA VAL A 55 -20.32 -3.45 -6.77
C VAL A 55 -20.14 -3.22 -8.27
N GLY A 56 -19.28 -4.01 -8.90
CA GLY A 56 -19.26 -4.22 -10.36
C GLY A 56 -19.06 -2.96 -11.21
N THR A 57 -18.44 -1.92 -10.64
CA THR A 57 -18.20 -0.65 -11.35
C THR A 57 -16.89 -0.71 -12.12
N GLN A 58 -16.86 -0.20 -13.35
CA GLN A 58 -15.62 -0.05 -14.12
C GLN A 58 -14.95 1.32 -13.90
N VAL A 59 -15.68 2.30 -13.34
CA VAL A 59 -15.15 3.63 -13.04
C VAL A 59 -15.45 3.99 -11.59
N LYS A 60 -14.44 4.44 -10.85
CA LYS A 60 -14.60 4.85 -9.45
C LYS A 60 -13.75 6.06 -9.10
N ASN A 61 -14.35 6.99 -8.35
CA ASN A 61 -13.61 8.07 -7.71
C ASN A 61 -12.91 7.53 -6.46
N VAL A 62 -11.62 7.78 -6.35
CA VAL A 62 -10.82 7.48 -5.16
C VAL A 62 -10.32 8.76 -4.54
N LYS A 63 -10.01 8.69 -3.24
CA LYS A 63 -9.33 9.80 -2.58
C LYS A 63 -7.92 9.91 -3.13
N PRO A 64 -7.29 11.09 -3.03
CA PRO A 64 -5.87 11.18 -3.29
C PRO A 64 -5.08 10.36 -2.26
N GLY A 65 -3.97 9.75 -2.71
CA GLY A 65 -3.09 8.90 -1.92
C GLY A 65 -3.04 7.45 -2.41
N PHE A 66 -2.33 6.62 -1.66
CA PHE A 66 -2.07 5.24 -2.03
C PHE A 66 -3.29 4.34 -1.82
N HIS A 67 -3.60 3.54 -2.84
CA HIS A 67 -4.75 2.63 -2.86
C HIS A 67 -4.38 1.26 -3.43
N TYR A 68 -5.01 0.22 -2.88
CA TYR A 68 -4.98 -1.14 -3.43
C TYR A 68 -6.30 -1.46 -4.11
N ILE A 69 -6.26 -1.65 -5.42
CA ILE A 69 -7.46 -1.86 -6.22
C ILE A 69 -7.44 -3.28 -6.76
N ASN A 70 -8.38 -4.10 -6.33
CA ASN A 70 -8.56 -5.43 -6.92
C ASN A 70 -9.50 -5.32 -8.10
N VAL A 71 -9.07 -5.87 -9.24
CA VAL A 71 -9.77 -5.77 -10.51
C VAL A 71 -9.89 -7.14 -11.17
N VAL A 72 -10.89 -7.32 -12.03
CA VAL A 72 -11.06 -8.51 -12.86
C VAL A 72 -11.22 -8.11 -14.32
N THR A 73 -10.71 -8.92 -15.23
CA THR A 73 -10.91 -8.73 -16.68
C THR A 73 -12.39 -8.89 -17.07
N THR A 74 -12.84 -8.09 -18.03
CA THR A 74 -14.16 -8.25 -18.67
C THR A 74 -14.17 -9.31 -19.77
N LYS A 75 -13.00 -9.84 -20.16
CA LYS A 75 -12.89 -10.95 -21.12
C LYS A 75 -13.72 -12.14 -20.62
N ASN A 76 -14.44 -12.78 -21.54
CA ASN A 76 -15.12 -14.04 -21.23
C ASN A 76 -14.07 -15.17 -21.16
N LEU A 77 -13.71 -15.58 -19.94
CA LEU A 77 -12.69 -16.59 -19.69
C LEU A 77 -13.24 -18.00 -19.94
N ARG A 78 -12.40 -18.89 -20.50
CA ARG A 78 -12.80 -20.28 -20.77
C ARG A 78 -13.05 -21.06 -19.49
N SER A 79 -12.21 -20.85 -18.49
CA SER A 79 -12.32 -21.42 -17.15
C SER A 79 -13.56 -20.96 -16.40
N LYS A 80 -14.13 -19.79 -16.76
CA LYS A 80 -15.17 -19.06 -16.02
C LYS A 80 -14.77 -18.70 -14.58
N VAL A 81 -13.49 -18.77 -14.26
CA VAL A 81 -12.95 -18.36 -12.95
C VAL A 81 -12.35 -16.97 -13.10
N TYR A 82 -12.92 -16.00 -12.39
CA TYR A 82 -12.46 -14.62 -12.38
C TYR A 82 -11.62 -14.37 -11.13
N GLU A 83 -10.31 -14.61 -11.23
CA GLU A 83 -9.38 -14.29 -10.14
C GLU A 83 -9.07 -12.78 -10.14
N PRO A 84 -9.32 -12.06 -9.03
CA PRO A 84 -8.93 -10.67 -8.93
C PRO A 84 -7.41 -10.50 -9.01
N ARG A 85 -6.97 -9.49 -9.76
CA ARG A 85 -5.58 -9.02 -9.79
C ARG A 85 -5.48 -7.68 -9.07
N MET A 86 -4.38 -7.48 -8.36
CA MET A 86 -4.13 -6.26 -7.59
C MET A 86 -3.48 -5.19 -8.46
N PHE A 87 -3.96 -3.95 -8.35
CA PHE A 87 -3.41 -2.74 -8.94
C PHE A 87 -3.11 -1.73 -7.83
N PRO A 88 -1.85 -1.60 -7.39
CA PRO A 88 -1.44 -0.54 -6.48
C PRO A 88 -1.34 0.78 -7.24
N VAL A 89 -1.85 1.87 -6.67
CA VAL A 89 -1.75 3.21 -7.27
C VAL A 89 -1.58 4.27 -6.20
N ASP A 90 -0.61 5.17 -6.38
CA ASP A 90 -0.57 6.44 -5.66
C ASP A 90 -1.37 7.48 -6.45
N ALA A 91 -2.64 7.64 -6.05
CA ALA A 91 -3.62 8.41 -6.77
C ALA A 91 -3.41 9.91 -6.52
N LYS A 92 -2.90 10.63 -7.52
CA LYS A 92 -2.71 12.08 -7.47
C LYS A 92 -4.05 12.80 -7.57
N GLU A 93 -4.11 13.96 -6.94
CA GLU A 93 -5.25 14.86 -7.05
C GLU A 93 -5.55 15.20 -8.52
N CYS A 94 -6.83 15.13 -8.88
CA CYS A 94 -7.33 15.49 -10.19
C CYS A 94 -6.71 14.69 -11.35
N MET A 95 -6.29 13.46 -11.09
CA MET A 95 -5.77 12.54 -12.11
C MET A 95 -6.72 11.38 -12.36
N ARG A 96 -6.81 10.97 -13.62
CA ARG A 96 -7.49 9.76 -14.08
C ARG A 96 -6.45 8.73 -14.49
N TYR A 97 -6.56 7.54 -13.92
CA TYR A 97 -5.74 6.38 -14.23
C TYR A 97 -6.56 5.44 -15.11
N VAL A 98 -6.17 5.32 -16.36
CA VAL A 98 -6.82 4.40 -17.31
C VAL A 98 -6.15 3.04 -17.18
N VAL A 99 -6.89 2.05 -16.70
CA VAL A 99 -6.38 0.72 -16.33
C VAL A 99 -7.06 -0.33 -17.21
N THR A 100 -6.29 -1.32 -17.66
CA THR A 100 -6.77 -2.36 -18.58
C THR A 100 -6.26 -3.74 -18.18
N ALA A 101 -6.92 -4.79 -18.65
CA ALA A 101 -6.45 -6.16 -18.56
C ALA A 101 -5.72 -6.51 -19.86
N GLN A 102 -4.42 -6.81 -19.78
CA GLN A 102 -3.63 -7.26 -20.91
C GLN A 102 -3.51 -8.77 -20.87
N HIS A 103 -4.01 -9.44 -21.90
CA HIS A 103 -3.78 -10.87 -22.10
C HIS A 103 -2.59 -11.08 -23.05
N ASP A 104 -1.92 -12.23 -22.93
CA ASP A 104 -0.88 -12.64 -23.88
C ASP A 104 -1.44 -12.87 -25.29
N ASN A 105 -2.65 -13.42 -25.35
CA ASN A 105 -3.43 -13.63 -26.55
C ASN A 105 -4.90 -13.96 -26.22
N ASN A 106 -5.73 -13.99 -27.25
CA ASN A 106 -7.15 -14.31 -27.15
C ASN A 106 -7.47 -15.79 -26.74
N LEU A 107 -6.50 -16.70 -26.75
CA LEU A 107 -6.69 -18.13 -26.44
C LEU A 107 -6.39 -18.48 -24.98
N VAL A 108 -5.57 -17.68 -24.30
CA VAL A 108 -5.11 -17.92 -22.94
C VAL A 108 -5.92 -17.08 -21.95
N ASP A 109 -6.28 -17.67 -20.82
CA ASP A 109 -7.06 -17.03 -19.76
C ASP A 109 -6.19 -16.16 -18.85
N ASP A 110 -4.86 -16.29 -18.89
CA ASP A 110 -3.93 -15.49 -18.09
C ASP A 110 -3.83 -14.04 -18.59
N TRP A 111 -3.59 -13.13 -17.64
CA TRP A 111 -3.53 -11.70 -17.87
C TRP A 111 -2.90 -10.92 -16.71
N GLU A 112 -2.43 -9.73 -17.04
CA GLU A 112 -1.88 -8.75 -16.12
C GLU A 112 -2.67 -7.43 -16.14
N VAL A 113 -2.59 -6.68 -15.04
CA VAL A 113 -3.17 -5.33 -14.97
C VAL A 113 -2.16 -4.34 -15.54
N LYS A 114 -2.60 -3.51 -16.49
CA LYS A 114 -1.75 -2.52 -17.14
C LYS A 114 -2.32 -1.12 -17.02
N LEU A 115 -1.53 -0.20 -16.46
CA LEU A 115 -1.79 1.24 -16.53
C LEU A 115 -1.53 1.71 -17.96
N LEU A 116 -2.59 2.07 -18.67
CA LEU A 116 -2.51 2.49 -20.06
C LEU A 116 -2.00 3.92 -20.19
N ARG A 117 -2.50 4.82 -19.33
CA ARG A 117 -2.12 6.24 -19.26
C ARG A 117 -2.72 6.95 -18.05
N GLU A 118 -2.13 8.09 -17.73
CA GLU A 118 -2.61 9.05 -16.75
C GLU A 118 -3.12 10.30 -17.50
N GLU A 119 -4.31 10.80 -17.16
CA GLU A 119 -4.91 11.99 -17.77
C GLU A 119 -5.37 12.97 -16.68
N PRO A 120 -5.12 14.28 -16.80
CA PRO A 120 -5.70 15.26 -15.89
C PRO A 120 -7.22 15.35 -16.06
N ILE A 121 -7.93 15.48 -14.95
CA ILE A 121 -9.37 15.70 -14.92
C ILE A 121 -9.60 17.20 -15.10
N LEU A 122 -9.98 17.62 -16.31
CA LEU A 122 -10.11 19.05 -16.66
C LEU A 122 -11.06 19.85 -15.76
N SER A 123 -12.03 19.20 -15.13
CA SER A 123 -12.99 19.83 -14.21
C SER A 123 -12.55 19.86 -12.75
N CYS A 124 -11.38 19.31 -12.43
CA CYS A 124 -10.83 19.23 -11.08
C CYS A 124 -9.60 20.12 -10.98
N THR A 125 -9.56 20.95 -9.94
CA THR A 125 -8.38 21.76 -9.61
C THR A 125 -7.69 21.10 -8.42
N PRO A 126 -6.41 20.69 -8.54
CA PRO A 126 -5.66 20.18 -7.41
C PRO A 126 -5.66 21.21 -6.29
N SER A 127 -5.71 20.75 -5.05
CA SER A 127 -5.49 21.64 -3.92
C SER A 127 -4.10 22.23 -4.03
N GLU A 128 -3.96 23.53 -3.80
CA GLU A 128 -2.66 24.13 -3.51
C GLU A 128 -2.19 23.57 -2.17
N LYS A 129 -1.51 22.42 -2.20
CA LYS A 129 -0.84 21.91 -1.01
C LYS A 129 0.48 22.66 -0.86
N GLU A 130 0.56 23.51 0.16
CA GLU A 130 1.81 23.64 0.90
C GLU A 130 2.21 22.21 1.29
N PRO A 131 3.46 21.77 1.05
CA PRO A 131 3.84 20.39 1.27
C PRO A 131 3.62 20.05 2.75
N GLU A 132 2.48 19.40 3.04
CA GLU A 132 2.25 18.75 4.30
C GLU A 132 3.29 17.64 4.36
N VAL A 133 4.35 17.89 5.13
CA VAL A 133 5.37 16.88 5.43
C VAL A 133 4.61 15.79 6.17
N GLU A 134 4.19 14.76 5.45
CA GLU A 134 3.53 13.59 6.03
C GLU A 134 4.57 12.91 6.96
N THR A 135 4.51 13.26 8.25
CA THR A 135 5.43 12.73 9.25
C THR A 135 4.97 11.36 9.68
N ILE A 136 5.83 10.37 9.53
CA ILE A 136 5.64 9.03 10.07
C ILE A 136 5.50 9.15 11.60
N PRO A 137 4.48 8.52 12.23
CA PRO A 137 4.42 8.45 13.69
C PRO A 137 5.73 7.89 14.25
N SER A 138 6.22 8.43 15.36
CA SER A 138 7.55 8.07 15.88
C SER A 138 7.73 6.57 16.15
N TYR A 139 6.66 5.87 16.54
CA TYR A 139 6.66 4.42 16.77
C TYR A 139 6.71 3.57 15.49
N LEU A 140 6.52 4.18 14.32
CA LEU A 140 6.70 3.57 13.00
C LEU A 140 7.93 4.11 12.27
N ALA A 141 8.65 5.06 12.88
CA ALA A 141 9.86 5.62 12.31
C ALA A 141 11.07 4.76 12.73
N PRO A 142 12.06 4.55 11.85
CA PRO A 142 13.27 3.83 12.22
C PRO A 142 14.01 4.55 13.35
N ASN A 143 14.47 3.79 14.34
CA ASN A 143 15.17 4.32 15.52
C ASN A 143 16.52 5.00 15.18
N GLN A 144 17.03 4.77 13.97
CA GLN A 144 18.29 5.28 13.46
C GLN A 144 18.19 5.53 11.95
N THR A 145 19.18 6.22 11.38
CA THR A 145 19.26 6.36 9.92
C THR A 145 19.26 4.98 9.27
N ALA A 146 18.34 4.78 8.32
CA ALA A 146 18.22 3.53 7.61
C ALA A 146 19.53 3.23 6.85
N VAL A 147 20.06 2.02 7.04
CA VAL A 147 21.24 1.51 6.32
C VAL A 147 20.85 0.22 5.61
N CYS A 148 21.51 -0.08 4.49
CA CYS A 148 21.34 -1.39 3.87
C CYS A 148 21.99 -2.48 4.75
N ILE A 149 21.18 -3.25 5.47
CA ILE A 149 21.64 -4.31 6.38
C ILE A 149 22.07 -5.53 5.55
N ASP A 150 23.27 -6.05 5.83
CA ASP A 150 23.75 -7.28 5.19
C ASP A 150 23.06 -8.53 5.77
N LYS A 151 22.91 -9.57 4.95
CA LYS A 151 22.30 -10.85 5.35
C LYS A 151 22.90 -11.41 6.64
N ASN A 152 24.21 -11.29 6.85
CA ASN A 152 24.88 -11.86 8.03
C ASN A 152 24.65 -11.05 9.31
N SER A 153 24.18 -9.80 9.19
CA SER A 153 23.84 -8.92 10.31
C SER A 153 22.37 -8.99 10.69
N LEU A 154 21.54 -9.66 9.87
CA LEU A 154 20.14 -9.91 10.18
C LEU A 154 20.02 -10.82 11.41
N ASN A 155 19.14 -10.44 12.33
CA ASN A 155 18.95 -11.11 13.61
C ASN A 155 17.52 -10.89 14.14
N GLN A 156 17.18 -11.60 15.21
CA GLN A 156 15.83 -11.66 15.76
C GLN A 156 15.34 -10.35 16.42
N ASN A 157 16.24 -9.39 16.68
CA ASN A 157 15.89 -8.11 17.30
C ASN A 157 15.46 -7.04 16.28
N LEU A 158 15.67 -7.29 14.98
CA LEU A 158 15.29 -6.33 13.94
C LEU A 158 13.80 -6.43 13.65
N SER A 159 13.08 -5.32 13.81
CA SER A 159 11.65 -5.26 13.54
C SER A 159 11.38 -4.83 12.08
N PRO A 160 10.13 -4.94 11.60
CA PRO A 160 9.73 -4.32 10.33
C PRO A 160 10.04 -2.82 10.23
N VAL A 161 10.03 -2.11 11.36
CA VAL A 161 10.39 -0.68 11.43
C VAL A 161 11.86 -0.45 11.02
N ASP A 162 12.73 -1.41 11.28
CA ASP A 162 14.14 -1.36 10.88
C ASP A 162 14.35 -1.93 9.47
N LEU A 163 13.65 -3.02 9.16
CA LEU A 163 13.89 -3.80 7.95
C LEU A 163 13.34 -3.14 6.70
N TYR A 164 12.16 -2.53 6.73
CA TYR A 164 11.59 -1.88 5.54
C TYR A 164 12.40 -0.66 5.05
N PRO A 165 12.81 0.27 5.93
CA PRO A 165 13.73 1.33 5.54
C PRO A 165 15.08 0.80 5.04
N SER A 166 15.56 -0.31 5.61
CA SER A 166 16.77 -1.01 5.12
C SER A 166 16.61 -1.58 3.71
N ILE A 167 15.42 -2.12 3.36
CA ILE A 167 15.12 -2.56 1.99
C ILE A 167 15.22 -1.38 1.02
N MET A 168 14.60 -0.25 1.34
CA MET A 168 14.68 0.99 0.55
C MET A 168 16.15 1.38 0.31
N GLN A 169 16.96 1.43 1.37
CA GLN A 169 18.37 1.79 1.24
C GLN A 169 19.16 0.76 0.40
N CYS A 170 18.89 -0.53 0.55
CA CYS A 170 19.52 -1.56 -0.28
C CYS A 170 19.16 -1.43 -1.76
N ILE A 171 17.93 -1.02 -2.08
CA ILE A 171 17.51 -0.77 -3.47
C ILE A 171 18.28 0.43 -4.04
N LEU A 172 18.35 1.53 -3.29
CA LEU A 172 19.10 2.73 -3.68
C LEU A 172 20.60 2.45 -3.87
N ASP A 173 21.17 1.59 -3.03
CA ASP A 173 22.57 1.15 -3.10
C ASP A 173 22.82 0.13 -4.24
N GLY A 174 21.79 -0.33 -4.96
CA GLY A 174 21.91 -1.39 -5.97
C GLY A 174 22.20 -2.79 -5.39
N LYS A 175 22.07 -2.97 -4.07
CA LYS A 175 22.32 -4.21 -3.32
C LYS A 175 21.08 -5.08 -3.25
N ALA A 176 20.64 -5.55 -4.42
CA ALA A 176 19.36 -6.24 -4.55
C ALA A 176 19.27 -7.54 -3.73
N GLN A 177 20.36 -8.29 -3.58
CA GLN A 177 20.35 -9.53 -2.79
C GLN A 177 20.06 -9.24 -1.32
N GLN A 178 20.70 -8.23 -0.74
CA GLN A 178 20.43 -7.77 0.63
C GLN A 178 18.99 -7.27 0.76
N ALA A 179 18.51 -6.47 -0.20
CA ALA A 179 17.12 -6.01 -0.22
C ALA A 179 16.13 -7.19 -0.17
N ILE A 180 16.39 -8.27 -0.91
CA ILE A 180 15.55 -9.47 -0.93
C ILE A 180 15.54 -10.18 0.44
N TYR A 181 16.70 -10.42 1.06
CA TYR A 181 16.73 -11.06 2.40
C TYR A 181 16.07 -10.20 3.47
N ASN A 182 16.27 -8.89 3.42
CA ASN A 182 15.62 -7.94 4.33
C ASN A 182 14.11 -7.94 4.11
N TYR A 183 13.65 -8.05 2.86
CA TYR A 183 12.24 -8.20 2.50
C TYR A 183 11.61 -9.48 3.04
N PHE A 184 12.28 -10.62 2.89
CA PHE A 184 11.80 -11.89 3.44
C PHE A 184 11.68 -11.84 4.96
N LEU A 185 12.68 -11.29 5.65
CA LEU A 185 12.64 -11.17 7.11
C LEU A 185 11.55 -10.19 7.57
N ALA A 186 11.45 -9.01 6.94
CA ALA A 186 10.43 -8.01 7.25
C ALA A 186 9.02 -8.56 7.06
N SER A 187 8.80 -9.31 5.99
CA SER A 187 7.53 -9.95 5.67
C SER A 187 7.20 -11.04 6.68
N ALA A 188 8.15 -11.92 6.99
CA ALA A 188 7.96 -12.99 7.99
C ALA A 188 7.60 -12.41 9.36
N TYR A 189 8.37 -11.42 9.81
CA TYR A 189 8.20 -10.81 11.13
C TYR A 189 6.93 -9.98 11.21
N GLY A 190 6.61 -9.19 10.19
CA GLY A 190 5.34 -8.46 10.13
C GLY A 190 4.11 -9.38 10.16
N MET A 191 4.14 -10.49 9.41
CA MET A 191 3.05 -11.48 9.42
C MET A 191 2.93 -12.22 10.75
N TYR A 192 4.06 -12.48 11.41
CA TYR A 192 4.10 -13.11 12.72
C TYR A 192 3.59 -12.18 13.81
N ASP A 193 4.05 -10.93 13.83
CA ASP A 193 3.63 -9.91 14.77
C ASP A 193 2.14 -9.59 14.64
N ALA A 194 1.60 -9.57 13.42
CA ALA A 194 0.16 -9.44 13.18
C ALA A 194 -0.68 -10.61 13.74
N GLN A 195 -0.08 -11.78 13.99
CA GLN A 195 -0.78 -12.87 14.69
C GLN A 195 -0.72 -12.70 16.22
N ARG A 196 0.30 -11.99 16.71
CA ARG A 196 0.52 -11.74 18.15
C ARG A 196 -0.34 -10.60 18.69
N VAL A 197 -0.70 -9.62 17.87
CA VAL A 197 -1.47 -8.45 18.31
C VAL A 197 -2.98 -8.69 18.14
N VAL A 198 -3.76 -8.45 19.21
CA VAL A 198 -5.20 -8.72 19.21
C VAL A 198 -6.00 -7.70 18.38
N ASP A 199 -5.53 -6.46 18.33
CA ASP A 199 -6.20 -5.39 17.60
C ASP A 199 -5.87 -5.48 16.10
N THR A 200 -6.80 -5.96 15.29
CA THR A 200 -6.58 -6.08 13.84
C THR A 200 -6.39 -4.75 13.11
N THR A 201 -6.75 -3.61 13.72
CA THR A 201 -6.46 -2.29 13.14
C THR A 201 -4.97 -1.97 13.19
N SER A 202 -4.24 -2.53 14.17
CA SER A 202 -2.80 -2.36 14.31
C SER A 202 -2.01 -2.90 13.12
N HIS A 203 -2.57 -3.86 12.37
CA HIS A 203 -1.89 -4.48 11.23
C HIS A 203 -1.60 -3.47 10.11
N GLN A 204 -2.31 -2.34 10.07
CA GLN A 204 -2.06 -1.23 9.15
C GLN A 204 -0.68 -0.57 9.35
N ALA A 205 -0.03 -0.77 10.51
CA ALA A 205 1.32 -0.31 10.79
C ALA A 205 2.30 -0.75 9.68
N ILE A 206 2.20 -2.00 9.22
CA ILE A 206 3.07 -2.53 8.15
C ILE A 206 2.90 -1.73 6.87
N ASN A 207 1.65 -1.40 6.49
CA ASN A 207 1.38 -0.64 5.27
C ASN A 207 1.94 0.77 5.34
N ILE A 208 1.87 1.42 6.50
CA ILE A 208 2.45 2.76 6.70
C ILE A 208 3.98 2.69 6.58
N ILE A 209 4.61 1.71 7.25
CA ILE A 209 6.07 1.52 7.16
C ILE A 209 6.49 1.26 5.69
N GLN A 210 5.75 0.40 4.96
CA GLN A 210 5.99 0.14 3.54
C GLN A 210 5.82 1.39 2.68
N LYS A 211 4.76 2.18 2.92
CA LYS A 211 4.48 3.44 2.21
C LYS A 211 5.65 4.40 2.29
N HIS A 212 6.23 4.55 3.47
CA HIS A 212 7.34 5.45 3.69
C HIS A 212 8.72 4.86 3.36
N SER A 213 8.78 3.59 2.93
CA SER A 213 10.02 2.91 2.59
C SER A 213 10.06 2.47 1.13
N ILE A 214 9.36 1.39 0.77
CA ILE A 214 9.45 0.83 -0.58
C ILE A 214 8.64 1.67 -1.56
N TRP A 215 7.48 2.18 -1.17
CA TRP A 215 6.61 2.94 -2.09
C TRP A 215 7.03 4.40 -2.26
N SER A 216 7.95 4.90 -1.43
CA SER A 216 8.56 6.22 -1.61
C SER A 216 9.66 6.23 -2.67
N LEU A 217 10.10 5.04 -3.12
CA LEU A 217 11.02 4.89 -4.25
C LEU A 217 10.35 5.30 -5.57
N THR A 218 11.17 5.63 -6.56
CA THR A 218 10.68 5.88 -7.92
C THR A 218 10.09 4.62 -8.55
N ALA A 219 9.17 4.78 -9.51
CA ALA A 219 8.58 3.64 -10.23
C ALA A 219 9.64 2.72 -10.88
N LEU A 220 10.76 3.29 -11.35
CA LEU A 220 11.86 2.53 -11.93
C LEU A 220 12.60 1.68 -10.89
N GLU A 221 12.80 2.20 -9.68
CA GLU A 221 13.45 1.46 -8.59
C GLU A 221 12.55 0.33 -8.08
N GLN A 222 11.25 0.60 -7.94
CA GLN A 222 10.26 -0.39 -7.57
C GLN A 222 10.19 -1.53 -8.61
N ASP A 223 10.09 -1.20 -9.89
CA ASP A 223 10.04 -2.18 -10.99
C ASP A 223 11.32 -3.05 -11.03
N LYS A 224 12.50 -2.43 -10.96
CA LYS A 224 13.78 -3.17 -10.91
C LYS A 224 13.86 -4.11 -9.72
N PHE A 225 13.42 -3.68 -8.54
CA PHE A 225 13.41 -4.53 -7.37
C PHE A 225 12.39 -5.67 -7.52
N GLN A 226 11.18 -5.37 -7.98
CA GLN A 226 10.12 -6.35 -8.20
C GLN A 226 10.57 -7.45 -9.17
N GLN A 227 11.18 -7.11 -10.30
CA GLN A 227 11.69 -8.10 -11.26
C GLN A 227 12.72 -9.03 -10.62
N LYS A 228 13.64 -8.50 -9.82
CA LYS A 228 14.65 -9.31 -9.11
C LYS A 228 14.03 -10.18 -8.02
N LEU A 229 13.05 -9.64 -7.29
CA LEU A 229 12.32 -10.38 -6.27
C LEU A 229 11.52 -11.53 -6.89
N THR A 230 10.78 -11.28 -7.98
CA THR A 230 10.06 -12.32 -8.73
C THR A 230 11.01 -13.39 -9.23
N THR A 231 12.11 -13.01 -9.87
CA THR A 231 13.14 -13.97 -10.34
C THR A 231 13.68 -14.83 -9.19
N PHE A 232 13.92 -14.22 -8.02
CA PHE A 232 14.37 -14.93 -6.82
C PHE A 232 13.31 -15.92 -6.32
N ILE A 233 12.04 -15.52 -6.29
CA ILE A 233 10.92 -16.35 -5.86
C ILE A 233 10.70 -17.53 -6.81
N ASP A 234 10.82 -17.31 -8.11
CA ASP A 234 10.61 -18.34 -9.13
C ASP A 234 11.79 -19.31 -9.24
N THR A 235 12.93 -19.01 -8.60
CA THR A 235 14.10 -19.89 -8.54
C THR A 235 14.01 -20.80 -7.31
N PRO A 236 13.77 -22.12 -7.45
CA PRO A 236 13.55 -23.01 -6.32
C PRO A 236 14.69 -23.03 -5.31
N GLU A 237 15.94 -22.99 -5.77
CA GLU A 237 17.14 -23.00 -4.93
C GLU A 237 17.25 -21.72 -4.09
N SER A 238 16.95 -20.56 -4.70
CA SER A 238 16.94 -19.26 -4.03
C SER A 238 15.87 -19.22 -2.93
N MET A 239 14.65 -19.67 -3.24
CA MET A 239 13.57 -19.78 -2.26
C MET A 239 13.91 -20.75 -1.14
N GLN A 240 14.46 -21.92 -1.45
CA GLN A 240 14.87 -22.87 -0.44
C GLN A 240 15.96 -22.28 0.47
N ALA A 241 16.90 -21.51 -0.09
CA ALA A 241 17.93 -20.83 0.69
C ALA A 241 17.35 -19.74 1.61
N ALA A 242 16.36 -18.97 1.16
CA ALA A 242 15.66 -17.98 1.99
C ALA A 242 14.85 -18.66 3.12
N CYS A 243 14.13 -19.74 2.81
CA CYS A 243 13.40 -20.51 3.81
C CYS A 243 14.31 -21.13 4.86
N THR A 244 15.44 -21.73 4.44
CA THR A 244 16.45 -22.29 5.36
C THR A 244 17.04 -21.20 6.25
N PHE A 245 17.32 -20.02 5.67
CA PHE A 245 17.77 -18.85 6.42
C PHE A 245 16.76 -18.44 7.51
N LEU A 246 15.49 -18.24 7.14
CA LEU A 246 14.44 -17.87 8.10
C LEU A 246 14.23 -18.92 9.19
N GLN A 247 14.27 -20.22 8.84
CA GLN A 247 14.19 -21.31 9.81
C GLN A 247 15.34 -21.27 10.81
N SER A 248 16.57 -21.07 10.32
CA SER A 248 17.76 -21.01 11.15
C SER A 248 17.80 -19.78 12.06
N LEU A 249 17.24 -18.65 11.58
CA LEU A 249 17.17 -17.41 12.33
C LEU A 249 16.11 -17.45 13.42
N GLY A 250 14.95 -18.05 13.11
CA GLY A 250 13.83 -18.16 14.03
C GLY A 250 12.95 -16.91 14.13
N LYS A 251 11.94 -17.01 14.99
CA LYS A 251 10.96 -15.94 15.27
C LYS A 251 11.60 -14.69 15.92
N PRO A 252 10.93 -13.53 15.87
CA PRO A 252 11.34 -12.34 16.62
C PRO A 252 11.60 -12.63 18.11
N ASN A 253 12.54 -11.90 18.70
CA ASN A 253 12.78 -11.89 20.15
C ASN A 253 12.39 -10.56 20.80
N TYR A 254 11.61 -9.73 20.09
CA TYR A 254 11.07 -8.47 20.57
C TYR A 254 9.54 -8.53 20.76
N VAL A 255 9.00 -7.52 21.44
CA VAL A 255 7.56 -7.25 21.53
C VAL A 255 7.18 -6.27 20.42
N PRO A 256 6.11 -6.48 19.64
CA PRO A 256 5.77 -5.64 18.49
C PRO A 256 5.12 -4.32 18.92
N GLU A 257 5.83 -3.53 19.73
CA GLU A 257 5.39 -2.25 20.27
C GLU A 257 4.94 -1.30 19.15
N TYR A 258 5.66 -1.29 18.02
CA TYR A 258 5.30 -0.50 16.83
C TYR A 258 3.88 -0.79 16.31
N MET A 259 3.43 -2.03 16.45
CA MET A 259 2.10 -2.46 16.02
C MET A 259 1.10 -2.19 17.14
N VAL A 260 1.41 -2.54 18.38
CA VAL A 260 0.54 -2.29 19.55
C VAL A 260 0.21 -0.79 19.67
N GLU A 261 1.19 0.11 19.52
CA GLU A 261 1.00 1.56 19.59
C GLU A 261 0.17 2.11 18.42
N HIS A 262 0.17 1.44 17.28
CA HIS A 262 -0.65 1.83 16.14
C HIS A 262 -2.14 1.50 16.31
N GLY A 263 -2.46 0.47 17.12
CA GLY A 263 -3.83 0.01 17.34
C GLY A 263 -4.73 1.10 17.94
N VAL A 264 -5.99 1.15 17.49
CA VAL A 264 -6.97 2.12 18.02
C VAL A 264 -7.67 1.61 19.29
N ARG A 265 -7.56 0.30 19.56
CA ARG A 265 -8.15 -0.30 20.75
C ARG A 265 -7.30 0.02 21.97
N LYS A 266 -7.92 0.60 22.99
CA LYS A 266 -7.25 0.87 24.26
C LYS A 266 -6.87 -0.44 24.95
N LEU A 267 -5.62 -0.48 25.42
CA LEU A 267 -5.13 -1.48 26.37
C LEU A 267 -6.07 -1.52 27.59
N THR A 268 -6.39 -2.73 28.06
CA THR A 268 -7.29 -2.93 29.20
C THR A 268 -6.51 -3.52 30.37
N LYS A 269 -7.12 -3.57 31.56
CA LYS A 269 -6.50 -4.30 32.69
C LYS A 269 -6.33 -5.79 32.43
N GLU A 270 -7.15 -6.34 31.53
CA GLU A 270 -7.18 -7.76 31.15
C GLU A 270 -6.24 -8.07 29.97
N ASN A 271 -5.85 -7.03 29.21
CA ASN A 271 -4.87 -7.11 28.13
C ASN A 271 -4.02 -5.83 28.13
N PRO A 272 -3.05 -5.72 29.07
CA PRO A 272 -2.25 -4.52 29.26
C PRO A 272 -1.15 -4.34 28.21
N ASP A 273 -0.79 -5.38 27.46
CA ASP A 273 0.28 -5.36 26.46
C ASP A 273 -0.24 -5.41 25.00
N GLY A 274 -1.54 -5.60 24.81
CA GLY A 274 -2.18 -5.67 23.49
C GLY A 274 -1.95 -6.99 22.76
N LEU A 275 -1.30 -7.96 23.41
CA LEU A 275 -0.92 -9.23 22.83
C LEU A 275 -2.00 -10.30 23.04
N ALA A 276 -1.95 -11.34 22.22
CA ALA A 276 -2.79 -12.51 22.35
C ALA A 276 -2.33 -13.33 23.56
N ASN A 277 -3.27 -13.66 24.45
CA ASN A 277 -3.02 -14.57 25.57
C ASN A 277 -2.75 -15.99 25.06
N ASP A 278 -1.88 -16.73 25.75
CA ASP A 278 -1.53 -18.13 25.45
C ASP A 278 -1.09 -18.36 23.98
N PHE A 279 -0.40 -17.37 23.40
CA PHE A 279 0.04 -17.42 22.01
C PHE A 279 1.04 -18.56 21.78
N ALA A 280 0.68 -19.53 20.93
CA ALA A 280 1.52 -20.68 20.58
C ALA A 280 2.64 -20.27 19.62
N GLU A 281 3.66 -19.59 20.15
CA GLU A 281 4.73 -18.92 19.40
C GLU A 281 5.34 -19.81 18.29
N ASP A 282 5.72 -21.05 18.60
CA ASP A 282 6.36 -21.95 17.62
C ASP A 282 5.40 -22.42 16.53
N GLU A 283 4.14 -22.69 16.87
CA GLU A 283 3.13 -23.12 15.90
C GLU A 283 2.81 -22.00 14.92
N HIS A 284 2.65 -20.77 15.43
CA HIS A 284 2.40 -19.59 14.62
C HIS A 284 3.60 -19.23 13.74
N TRP A 285 4.84 -19.39 14.23
CA TRP A 285 6.04 -19.16 13.43
C TRP A 285 6.12 -20.14 12.26
N ILE A 286 5.92 -21.44 12.54
CA ILE A 286 5.85 -22.47 11.50
C ILE A 286 4.71 -22.18 10.51
N SER A 287 3.55 -21.72 11.00
CA SER A 287 2.42 -21.34 10.16
C SER A 287 2.77 -20.19 9.21
N VAL A 288 3.48 -19.14 9.67
CA VAL A 288 3.95 -18.05 8.80
C VAL A 288 4.86 -18.60 7.70
N LEU A 289 5.88 -19.37 8.07
CA LEU A 289 6.83 -19.92 7.09
C LEU A 289 6.14 -20.83 6.07
N ARG A 290 5.27 -21.75 6.51
CA ARG A 290 4.59 -22.71 5.63
C ARG A 290 3.48 -22.07 4.81
N ASN A 291 2.56 -21.35 5.46
CA ASN A 291 1.30 -20.96 4.86
C ASN A 291 1.39 -19.60 4.15
N GLN A 292 2.21 -18.68 4.66
CA GLN A 292 2.34 -17.34 4.08
C GLN A 292 3.52 -17.27 3.10
N LEU A 293 4.70 -17.74 3.51
CA LEU A 293 5.91 -17.69 2.69
C LEU A 293 6.14 -18.93 1.83
N LYS A 294 5.25 -19.94 1.93
CA LYS A 294 5.28 -21.17 1.13
C LYS A 294 6.58 -21.97 1.26
N CYS A 295 7.24 -21.89 2.41
CA CYS A 295 8.40 -22.73 2.71
C CYS A 295 8.00 -24.19 2.82
N LYS A 296 8.83 -25.07 2.23
CA LYS A 296 8.70 -26.52 2.37
C LYS A 296 9.38 -26.97 3.66
N ILE A 297 8.59 -27.05 4.74
CA ILE A 297 9.00 -27.42 6.11
C ILE A 297 8.15 -28.53 6.70
#